data_AF-A0A0V1BFK4-F1
#
_entry.id   AF-A0A0V1BFK4-F1
#
_cell.length_a   1.000
_cell.length_b   1.000
_cell.length_c   1.000
_cell.angle_alpha   90.00
_cell.angle_beta   90.00
_cell.angle_gamma   90.00
#
_symmetry.space_group_name_H-M   'P 1'
#
loop_
_entity.id
_entity.type
_entity.pdbx_description
1 polymer ?
#
loop_
_entity_poly.entity_id
_entity_poly.type
_entity_poly.pdbx_seq_one_letter_code
_entity_poly.pdbx_strand_id
1 'polypeptide(L)'
;MVLFSKKTDFQILNAVGPVSRDYDDERRFRDAIEAGMKKALAAGVESILLICCPHPNYPTAELVTILAALQALYTPLELRELNSTNNKQKVKKLGIWCPADASATTKYVEMIKVATAIECGRTVARDIGGSDPERMCPLNAAEYTTKLFQNSHVHVTVELGTEYPLLQAVNRAADICQSFKSFAEIPRHQAKIVKLEYIGQGPIEETVLLVGKGVILDTGGLNIKIGSAMNGMSRDKCGAAAVIGFFQALEQLQPKGLKAIGSAVFVRNSVGPESFSCDEILTSRSGKRIRIINQH
;
A
#
# COMPACT_ATOMS: atom_id res chain seq x y z
N MET A 1 -16.88 5.39 23.33
CA MET A 1 -15.50 5.00 23.04
C MET A 1 -14.57 5.91 23.81
N VAL A 2 -13.81 5.36 24.75
CA VAL A 2 -12.99 6.11 25.72
C VAL A 2 -11.52 5.80 25.45
N LEU A 3 -10.67 6.82 25.39
CA LEU A 3 -9.22 6.70 25.33
C LEU A 3 -8.63 7.10 26.68
N PHE A 4 -7.81 6.24 27.28
CA PHE A 4 -7.08 6.52 28.53
C PHE A 4 -5.61 6.85 28.27
N SER A 5 -5.08 7.87 28.97
CA SER A 5 -3.66 8.26 29.04
C SER A 5 -3.11 8.07 30.45
N LYS A 6 -1.83 7.68 30.58
CA LYS A 6 -1.17 7.44 31.88
C LYS A 6 -0.37 8.65 32.41
N LYS A 7 -0.13 9.67 31.58
CA LYS A 7 0.71 10.84 31.92
C LYS A 7 -0.12 12.04 32.42
N THR A 8 -1.43 11.98 32.20
CA THR A 8 -2.41 12.99 32.58
C THR A 8 -3.74 12.26 32.75
N ASP A 9 -4.48 12.51 33.83
CA ASP A 9 -5.80 11.92 34.12
C ASP A 9 -6.91 12.44 33.19
N PHE A 10 -6.63 12.60 31.88
CA PHE A 10 -7.61 13.04 30.91
C PHE A 10 -8.13 11.85 30.10
N GLN A 11 -9.45 11.70 30.10
CA GLN A 11 -10.18 10.77 29.26
C GLN A 11 -10.59 11.49 27.99
N ILE A 12 -10.26 10.94 26.82
CA ILE A 12 -10.80 11.44 25.56
C ILE A 12 -11.97 10.55 25.18
N LEU A 13 -13.17 11.07 25.40
CA LEU A 13 -14.41 10.45 24.92
C LEU A 13 -14.71 10.98 23.52
N ASN A 14 -14.88 10.08 22.56
CA ASN A 14 -15.44 10.42 21.26
C ASN A 14 -16.63 9.50 20.99
N ALA A 15 -17.79 10.09 20.75
CA ALA A 15 -19.01 9.32 20.48
C ALA A 15 -19.02 8.85 19.02
N VAL A 16 -19.46 7.62 18.78
CA VAL A 16 -19.72 7.08 17.44
C VAL A 16 -20.91 7.79 16.79
N GLY A 17 -21.76 8.45 17.59
CA GLY A 17 -23.02 9.03 17.14
C GLY A 17 -24.07 7.94 16.88
N PRO A 18 -25.20 8.27 16.23
CA PRO A 18 -26.19 7.28 15.86
C PRO A 18 -25.60 6.28 14.85
N VAL A 19 -25.99 5.02 15.02
CA VAL A 19 -25.64 3.88 14.16
C VAL A 19 -26.88 3.07 13.76
N SER A 20 -28.04 3.71 13.85
CA SER A 20 -29.37 3.11 13.68
C SER A 20 -30.10 3.64 12.45
N ARG A 21 -29.45 4.45 11.60
CA ARG A 21 -30.05 5.01 10.38
C ARG A 21 -29.76 4.09 9.21
N ASP A 22 -30.61 4.11 8.20
CA ASP A 22 -30.55 3.18 7.06
C ASP A 22 -29.27 3.28 6.21
N TYR A 23 -28.51 4.36 6.35
CA TYR A 23 -27.24 4.59 5.64
C TYR A 23 -26.00 4.49 6.56
N ASP A 24 -26.19 4.20 7.85
CA ASP A 24 -25.06 4.00 8.77
C ASP A 24 -24.41 2.64 8.51
N ASP A 25 -23.08 2.59 8.63
CA ASP A 25 -22.30 1.36 8.53
C ASP A 25 -21.09 1.41 9.49
N GLU A 26 -20.23 0.39 9.43
CA GLU A 26 -19.06 0.26 10.29
C GLU A 26 -18.07 1.43 10.19
N ARG A 27 -18.14 2.26 9.12
CA ARG A 27 -17.32 3.48 8.97
C ARG A 27 -17.60 4.49 10.09
N ARG A 28 -18.78 4.48 10.70
CA ARG A 28 -19.08 5.33 11.87
C ARG A 28 -18.09 5.09 13.01
N PHE A 29 -17.68 3.84 13.24
CA PHE A 29 -16.70 3.49 14.26
C PHE A 29 -15.29 3.94 13.88
N ARG A 30 -14.90 3.77 12.60
CA ARG A 30 -13.64 4.29 12.06
C ARG A 30 -13.53 5.79 12.26
N ASP A 31 -14.52 6.55 11.80
CA ASP A 31 -14.48 8.02 11.81
C ASP A 31 -14.41 8.55 13.25
N ALA A 32 -15.11 7.89 14.18
CA ALA A 32 -15.04 8.22 15.61
C ALA A 32 -13.64 8.00 16.18
N ILE A 33 -13.01 6.86 15.88
CA ILE A 33 -11.64 6.55 16.30
C ILE A 33 -10.63 7.53 15.69
N GLU A 34 -10.70 7.80 14.38
CA GLU A 34 -9.77 8.71 13.72
C GLU A 34 -9.80 10.09 14.37
N ALA A 35 -10.99 10.63 14.64
CA ALA A 35 -11.14 11.90 15.34
C ALA A 35 -10.65 11.83 16.80
N GLY A 36 -10.83 10.71 17.49
CA GLY A 36 -10.33 10.50 18.86
C GLY A 36 -8.81 10.42 18.92
N MET A 37 -8.20 9.64 18.03
CA MET A 37 -6.75 9.51 17.88
C MET A 37 -6.10 10.83 17.52
N LYS A 38 -6.70 11.62 16.62
CA LYS A 38 -6.21 12.96 16.29
C LYS A 38 -6.15 13.87 17.52
N LYS A 39 -7.18 13.85 18.37
CA LYS A 39 -7.20 14.60 19.65
C LYS A 39 -6.13 14.08 20.62
N ALA A 40 -5.99 12.76 20.75
CA ALA A 40 -5.00 12.14 21.63
C ALA A 40 -3.55 12.49 21.25
N LEU A 41 -3.25 12.42 19.96
CA LEU A 41 -1.92 12.76 19.43
C LEU A 41 -1.63 14.26 19.58
N ALA A 42 -2.61 15.13 19.31
CA ALA A 42 -2.46 16.58 19.50
C ALA A 42 -2.23 16.96 20.98
N ALA A 43 -2.82 16.21 21.90
CA ALA A 43 -2.61 16.37 23.34
C ALA A 43 -1.28 15.78 23.85
N GLY A 44 -0.47 15.16 22.98
CA GLY A 44 0.81 14.57 23.36
C GLY A 44 0.68 13.28 24.19
N VAL A 45 -0.42 12.55 24.07
CA VAL A 45 -0.65 11.29 24.78
C VAL A 45 0.30 10.21 24.24
N GLU A 46 1.13 9.65 25.12
CA GLU A 46 2.13 8.64 24.76
C GLU A 46 1.64 7.18 24.93
N SER A 47 0.54 6.95 25.64
CA SER A 47 -0.01 5.61 25.86
C SER A 47 -1.53 5.68 25.78
N ILE A 48 -2.12 4.90 24.88
CA ILE A 48 -3.54 4.96 24.55
C ILE A 48 -4.16 3.60 24.80
N LEU A 49 -5.27 3.53 25.55
CA LEU A 49 -6.14 2.35 25.62
C LEU A 49 -7.40 2.59 24.78
N LEU A 50 -7.61 1.80 23.74
CA LEU A 50 -8.82 1.83 22.90
C LEU A 50 -9.94 1.02 23.56
N ILE A 51 -11.12 1.62 23.67
CA ILE A 51 -12.33 0.93 24.14
C ILE A 51 -13.42 1.06 23.08
N CYS A 52 -13.68 -0.05 22.39
CA CYS A 52 -14.84 -0.25 21.52
C CYS A 52 -15.62 -1.46 22.04
N CYS A 53 -16.85 -1.23 22.51
CA CYS A 53 -17.72 -2.31 22.94
C CYS A 53 -18.23 -3.09 21.71
N PRO A 54 -18.39 -4.41 21.78
CA PRO A 54 -19.02 -5.19 20.73
C PRO A 54 -20.41 -4.64 20.39
N HIS A 55 -20.74 -4.59 19.09
CA HIS A 55 -22.03 -4.09 18.62
C HIS A 55 -22.79 -5.19 17.87
N PRO A 56 -24.05 -5.48 18.22
CA PRO A 56 -24.80 -6.62 17.65
C PRO A 56 -24.99 -6.51 16.14
N ASN A 57 -25.26 -5.30 15.63
CA ASN A 57 -25.49 -5.07 14.20
C ASN A 57 -24.19 -4.85 13.39
N TYR A 58 -23.04 -4.66 14.06
CA TYR A 58 -21.77 -4.33 13.41
C TYR A 58 -20.66 -5.23 13.98
N PRO A 59 -20.62 -6.52 13.59
CA PRO A 59 -19.70 -7.50 14.17
C PRO A 59 -18.22 -7.23 13.85
N THR A 60 -17.93 -6.34 12.89
CA THR A 60 -16.58 -5.93 12.49
C THR A 60 -16.16 -4.60 13.15
N ALA A 61 -17.00 -3.98 13.99
CA ALA A 61 -16.75 -2.68 14.59
C ALA A 61 -15.43 -2.63 15.37
N GLU A 62 -15.11 -3.70 16.13
CA GLU A 62 -13.84 -3.79 16.85
C GLU A 62 -12.64 -3.80 15.90
N LEU A 63 -12.68 -4.60 14.83
CA LEU A 63 -11.60 -4.70 13.84
C LEU A 63 -11.37 -3.38 13.12
N VAL A 64 -12.45 -2.74 12.65
CA VAL A 64 -12.41 -1.45 11.96
C VAL A 64 -11.85 -0.36 12.87
N THR A 65 -12.23 -0.39 14.15
CA THR A 65 -11.69 0.49 15.18
C THR A 65 -10.18 0.32 15.34
N ILE A 66 -9.68 -0.91 15.43
CA ILE A 66 -8.24 -1.19 15.55
C ILE A 66 -7.49 -0.70 14.31
N LEU A 67 -7.99 -1.04 13.11
CA LEU A 67 -7.39 -0.61 11.86
C LEU A 67 -7.33 0.91 11.73
N ALA A 68 -8.40 1.62 12.12
CA ALA A 68 -8.45 3.08 12.12
C ALA A 68 -7.40 3.70 13.06
N ALA A 69 -7.25 3.10 14.25
CA ALA A 69 -6.27 3.57 15.21
C ALA A 69 -4.83 3.34 14.73
N LEU A 70 -4.53 2.17 14.18
CA LEU A 70 -3.21 1.88 13.63
C LEU A 70 -2.90 2.79 12.42
N GLN A 71 -3.89 3.05 11.56
CA GLN A 71 -3.76 4.02 10.46
C GLN A 71 -3.40 5.43 10.96
N ALA A 72 -3.99 5.90 12.06
CA ALA A 72 -3.64 7.21 12.62
C ALA A 72 -2.18 7.29 13.11
N LEU A 73 -1.59 6.14 13.44
CA LEU A 73 -0.18 6.01 13.86
C LEU A 73 0.79 5.92 12.68
N TYR A 74 0.31 5.71 11.45
CA TYR A 74 1.16 5.73 10.25
C TYR A 74 1.92 7.06 10.14
N THR A 75 3.22 6.97 9.88
CA THR A 75 4.07 8.13 9.57
C THR A 75 4.57 7.97 8.13
N PRO A 76 4.29 8.93 7.23
CA PRO A 76 4.76 8.91 5.84
C PRO A 76 6.26 8.63 5.71
N LEU A 77 6.64 7.90 4.67
CA LEU A 77 8.04 7.52 4.41
C LEU A 77 8.97 8.74 4.44
N GLU A 78 8.56 9.85 3.83
CA GLU A 78 9.30 11.11 3.78
C GLU A 78 9.67 11.65 5.16
N LEU A 79 8.70 11.62 6.08
CA LEU A 79 8.91 12.11 7.43
C LEU A 79 9.81 11.15 8.23
N ARG A 80 9.79 9.85 7.91
CA ARG A 80 10.69 8.87 8.53
C ARG A 80 12.13 9.03 8.04
N GLU A 81 12.32 9.30 6.75
CA GLU A 81 13.65 9.59 6.16
C GLU A 81 14.26 10.88 6.72
N LEU A 82 13.47 11.95 6.80
CA LEU A 82 13.92 13.25 7.32
C LEU A 82 14.29 13.20 8.81
N ASN A 83 13.59 12.39 9.61
CA ASN A 83 13.81 12.27 11.04
C ASN A 83 14.65 11.03 11.41
N SER A 84 15.51 10.55 10.50
CA SER A 84 16.31 9.33 10.68
C SER A 84 17.18 9.31 11.95
N THR A 85 17.51 10.46 12.51
CA THR A 85 18.24 10.61 13.79
C THR A 85 17.35 10.60 15.03
N ASN A 86 16.04 10.81 14.88
CA ASN A 86 15.09 10.99 15.96
C ASN A 86 13.85 10.12 15.67
N ASN A 87 13.99 8.80 15.88
CA ASN A 87 12.96 7.76 15.72
C ASN A 87 11.82 7.90 16.75
N LYS A 88 11.22 9.09 16.82
CA LYS A 88 10.18 9.41 17.79
C LYS A 88 8.87 8.78 17.32
N GLN A 89 8.54 7.64 17.93
CA GLN A 89 7.22 7.03 17.79
C GLN A 89 6.14 8.02 18.23
N LYS A 90 5.02 8.07 17.48
CA LYS A 90 3.87 8.92 17.82
C LYS A 90 3.29 8.58 19.21
N VAL A 91 3.28 7.29 19.54
CA VAL A 91 2.88 6.75 20.85
C VAL A 91 3.83 5.62 21.23
N LYS A 92 4.01 5.39 22.54
CA LYS A 92 4.80 4.29 23.08
C LYS A 92 4.00 2.99 23.22
N LYS A 93 2.69 3.10 23.49
CA LYS A 93 1.81 1.95 23.72
C LYS A 93 0.41 2.20 23.18
N LEU A 94 -0.13 1.21 22.48
CA LEU A 94 -1.54 1.14 22.11
C LEU A 94 -2.11 -0.16 22.70
N GLY A 95 -2.98 -0.02 23.69
CA GLY A 95 -3.73 -1.13 24.28
C GLY A 95 -5.13 -1.20 23.68
N ILE A 96 -5.72 -2.39 23.69
CA ILE A 96 -7.11 -2.61 23.29
C ILE A 96 -7.80 -3.27 24.47
N TRP A 97 -8.91 -2.68 24.91
CA TRP A 97 -9.74 -3.26 25.95
C TRP A 97 -10.54 -4.44 25.39
N CYS A 98 -10.63 -5.50 26.19
CA CYS A 98 -11.50 -6.64 25.92
C CYS A 98 -12.23 -7.04 27.22
N PRO A 99 -13.37 -7.73 27.12
CA PRO A 99 -14.03 -8.33 28.28
C PRO A 99 -13.11 -9.29 29.03
N ALA A 100 -13.26 -9.38 30.35
CA ALA A 100 -12.49 -10.27 31.22
C ALA A 100 -12.99 -11.73 31.12
N ASP A 101 -12.98 -12.27 29.90
CA ASP A 101 -13.36 -13.63 29.56
C ASP A 101 -12.27 -14.27 28.70
N ALA A 102 -12.00 -15.56 28.90
CA ALA A 102 -10.92 -16.27 28.23
C ALA A 102 -11.17 -16.40 26.72
N SER A 103 -12.40 -16.70 26.31
CA SER A 103 -12.78 -16.82 24.90
C SER A 103 -12.69 -15.47 24.19
N ALA A 104 -13.20 -14.41 24.82
CA ALA A 104 -13.08 -13.05 24.35
C ALA A 104 -11.61 -12.64 24.20
N THR A 105 -10.77 -12.93 25.20
CA THR A 105 -9.34 -12.61 25.15
C THR A 105 -8.67 -13.24 23.92
N THR A 106 -8.89 -14.53 23.66
CA THR A 106 -8.34 -15.22 22.48
C THR A 106 -8.82 -14.59 21.17
N LYS A 107 -10.12 -14.28 21.05
CA LYS A 107 -10.69 -13.59 19.87
C LYS A 107 -9.99 -12.25 19.61
N TYR A 108 -9.78 -11.44 20.65
CA TYR A 108 -9.14 -10.13 20.51
C TYR A 108 -7.65 -10.25 20.16
N VAL A 109 -6.93 -11.22 20.72
CA VAL A 109 -5.53 -11.48 20.36
C VAL A 109 -5.39 -11.83 18.87
N GLU A 110 -6.26 -12.72 18.37
CA GLU A 110 -6.29 -13.07 16.95
C GLU A 110 -6.65 -11.87 16.07
N MET A 111 -7.67 -11.10 16.47
CA MET A 111 -8.07 -9.88 15.76
C MET A 111 -6.94 -8.85 15.70
N ILE A 112 -6.17 -8.68 16.78
CA ILE A 112 -5.00 -7.80 16.82
C ILE A 112 -3.92 -8.30 15.87
N LYS A 113 -3.66 -9.61 15.83
CA LYS A 113 -2.70 -10.21 14.90
C LYS A 113 -3.09 -9.91 13.45
N VAL A 114 -4.36 -10.14 13.09
CA VAL A 114 -4.89 -9.87 11.74
C VAL A 114 -4.85 -8.37 11.41
N ALA A 115 -5.31 -7.51 12.32
CA ALA A 115 -5.32 -6.07 12.10
C ALA A 115 -3.90 -5.50 11.92
N THR A 116 -2.95 -6.00 12.70
CA THR A 116 -1.53 -5.61 12.60
C THR A 116 -0.96 -6.05 11.25
N ALA A 117 -1.21 -7.29 10.82
CA ALA A 117 -0.76 -7.79 9.52
C ALA A 117 -1.31 -6.95 8.35
N ILE A 118 -2.61 -6.64 8.38
CA ILE A 118 -3.26 -5.78 7.38
C ILE A 118 -2.62 -4.39 7.38
N GLU A 119 -2.39 -3.79 8.55
CA GLU A 119 -1.81 -2.44 8.61
C GLU A 119 -0.33 -2.41 8.23
N CYS A 120 0.46 -3.46 8.51
CA CYS A 120 1.81 -3.61 7.96
C CYS A 120 1.77 -3.59 6.43
N GLY A 121 0.83 -4.33 5.83
CA GLY A 121 0.61 -4.31 4.38
C GLY A 121 0.18 -2.94 3.85
N ARG A 122 -0.77 -2.27 4.54
CA ARG A 122 -1.20 -0.91 4.17
C ARG A 122 -0.09 0.13 4.31
N THR A 123 0.78 -0.02 5.30
CA THR A 123 1.95 0.84 5.49
C THR A 123 2.86 0.77 4.27
N VAL A 124 3.20 -0.44 3.82
CA VAL A 124 3.98 -0.66 2.59
C VAL A 124 3.26 -0.09 1.36
N ALA A 125 1.96 -0.32 1.24
CA ALA A 125 1.18 0.20 0.13
C ALA A 125 1.16 1.76 0.12
N ARG A 126 1.07 2.40 1.29
CA ARG A 126 1.13 3.87 1.42
C ARG A 126 2.53 4.41 1.18
N ASP A 127 3.57 3.71 1.63
CA ASP A 127 4.96 4.09 1.38
C ASP A 127 5.25 4.10 -0.12
N ILE A 128 4.90 3.01 -0.82
CA ILE A 128 5.12 2.93 -2.27
C ILE A 128 4.17 3.88 -2.98
N GLY A 129 2.85 3.72 -2.83
CA GLY A 129 1.84 4.43 -3.59
C GLY A 129 1.71 5.93 -3.27
N GLY A 130 1.99 6.33 -2.03
CA GLY A 130 1.88 7.70 -1.55
C GLY A 130 3.09 8.57 -1.86
N SER A 131 4.27 7.97 -2.02
CA SER A 131 5.51 8.69 -2.30
C SER A 131 5.52 9.33 -3.69
N ASP A 132 6.31 10.38 -3.83
CA ASP A 132 6.53 11.04 -5.12
C ASP A 132 7.20 10.10 -6.15
N PRO A 133 7.08 10.38 -7.45
CA PRO A 133 7.52 9.47 -8.50
C PRO A 133 9.05 9.40 -8.68
N GLU A 134 9.81 10.30 -8.07
CA GLU A 134 11.27 10.32 -8.10
C GLU A 134 11.84 9.55 -6.90
N ARG A 135 11.32 9.78 -5.69
CA ARG A 135 11.65 8.98 -4.50
C ARG A 135 11.31 7.51 -4.72
N MET A 136 10.11 7.24 -5.22
CA MET A 136 9.64 5.89 -5.51
C MET A 136 9.62 5.63 -7.01
N CYS A 137 10.77 5.84 -7.66
CA CYS A 137 10.98 5.45 -9.06
C CYS A 137 10.99 3.91 -9.22
N PRO A 138 10.87 3.35 -10.43
CA PRO A 138 10.86 1.91 -10.64
C PRO A 138 12.01 1.16 -9.95
N LEU A 139 13.23 1.68 -10.03
CA LEU A 139 14.41 1.12 -9.36
C LEU A 139 14.24 1.07 -7.84
N ASN A 140 13.87 2.20 -7.23
CA ASN A 140 13.73 2.30 -5.78
C ASN A 140 12.56 1.47 -5.25
N ALA A 141 11.46 1.35 -6.02
CA ALA A 141 10.33 0.49 -5.66
C ALA A 141 10.73 -1.00 -5.63
N ALA A 142 11.55 -1.43 -6.60
CA ALA A 142 12.12 -2.77 -6.62
C ALA A 142 13.09 -2.99 -5.46
N GLU A 143 14.01 -2.05 -5.20
CA GLU A 143 14.93 -2.15 -4.08
C GLU A 143 14.23 -2.15 -2.71
N TYR A 144 13.22 -1.30 -2.53
CA TYR A 144 12.40 -1.26 -1.32
C TYR A 144 11.78 -2.64 -1.08
N THR A 145 11.23 -3.26 -2.13
CA THR A 145 10.57 -4.57 -2.02
C THR A 145 11.57 -5.69 -1.73
N THR A 146 12.72 -5.70 -2.40
CA THR A 146 13.79 -6.68 -2.13
C THR A 146 14.31 -6.56 -0.70
N LYS A 147 14.52 -5.33 -0.20
CA LYS A 147 14.95 -5.07 1.18
C LYS A 147 13.88 -5.51 2.19
N LEU A 148 12.61 -5.25 1.90
CA LEU A 148 11.48 -5.64 2.76
C LEU A 148 11.44 -7.15 3.01
N PHE A 149 11.73 -7.95 1.99
CA PHE A 149 11.57 -9.42 2.03
C PHE A 149 12.88 -10.21 2.11
N GLN A 150 14.03 -9.54 2.29
CA GLN A 150 15.37 -10.16 2.24
C GLN A 150 15.53 -11.39 3.15
N ASN A 151 14.88 -11.39 4.32
CA ASN A 151 14.92 -12.47 5.31
C ASN A 151 13.50 -12.96 5.66
N SER A 152 12.65 -13.11 4.65
CA SER A 152 11.24 -13.49 4.79
C SER A 152 10.91 -14.82 4.11
N HIS A 153 9.67 -15.29 4.25
CA HIS A 153 9.15 -16.44 3.53
C HIS A 153 8.66 -16.08 2.11
N VAL A 154 8.72 -14.80 1.75
CA VAL A 154 8.39 -14.31 0.41
C VAL A 154 9.66 -14.23 -0.42
N HIS A 155 9.71 -15.02 -1.49
CA HIS A 155 10.79 -14.94 -2.47
C HIS A 155 10.53 -13.79 -3.46
N VAL A 156 11.57 -12.99 -3.74
CA VAL A 156 11.49 -11.85 -4.65
C VAL A 156 12.45 -12.03 -5.81
N THR A 157 11.95 -11.84 -7.03
CA THR A 157 12.77 -11.74 -8.24
C THR A 157 12.43 -10.44 -8.97
N VAL A 158 13.44 -9.73 -9.48
CA VAL A 158 13.25 -8.49 -10.24
C VAL A 158 13.70 -8.70 -11.67
N GLU A 159 12.84 -8.39 -12.64
CA GLU A 159 13.14 -8.46 -14.07
C GLU A 159 12.89 -7.12 -14.76
N LEU A 160 13.54 -6.89 -15.91
CA LEU A 160 13.39 -5.66 -16.71
C LEU A 160 12.13 -5.67 -17.59
N GLY A 161 11.42 -6.80 -17.68
CA GLY A 161 10.21 -6.92 -18.47
C GLY A 161 10.43 -6.86 -19.99
N THR A 162 11.61 -7.22 -20.48
CA THR A 162 11.96 -7.23 -21.92
C THR A 162 11.08 -8.17 -22.74
N GLU A 163 10.54 -9.22 -22.12
CA GLU A 163 9.59 -10.17 -22.75
C GLU A 163 8.15 -9.62 -22.87
N TYR A 164 7.88 -8.39 -22.45
CA TYR A 164 6.54 -7.79 -22.42
C TYR A 164 6.47 -6.55 -23.32
N PRO A 165 6.20 -6.70 -24.63
CA PRO A 165 6.29 -5.60 -25.60
C PRO A 165 5.41 -4.38 -25.26
N LEU A 166 4.21 -4.60 -24.72
CA LEU A 166 3.30 -3.51 -24.37
C LEU A 166 3.79 -2.72 -23.15
N LEU A 167 4.42 -3.39 -22.19
CA LEU A 167 5.03 -2.75 -21.03
C LEU A 167 6.23 -1.91 -21.46
N GLN A 168 7.07 -2.46 -22.34
CA GLN A 168 8.19 -1.72 -22.93
C GLN A 168 7.71 -0.53 -23.76
N ALA A 169 6.60 -0.66 -24.49
CA ALA A 169 6.01 0.45 -25.22
C ALA A 169 5.60 1.61 -24.29
N VAL A 170 4.94 1.32 -23.17
CA VAL A 170 4.57 2.34 -22.18
C VAL A 170 5.79 3.04 -21.60
N ASN A 171 6.88 2.30 -21.34
CA ASN A 171 8.09 2.84 -20.72
C ASN A 171 9.08 3.46 -21.71
N ARG A 172 8.86 3.30 -23.02
CA ARG A 172 9.80 3.60 -24.11
C ARG A 172 10.38 5.01 -24.04
N ALA A 173 9.54 6.00 -23.80
CA ALA A 173 9.94 7.40 -23.67
C ALA A 173 10.68 7.74 -22.36
N ALA A 174 10.52 6.91 -21.32
CA ALA A 174 11.15 7.09 -20.02
C ALA A 174 12.51 6.38 -19.94
N ASP A 175 12.70 5.30 -20.69
CA ASP A 175 13.90 4.48 -20.66
C ASP A 175 15.15 5.19 -21.19
N ILE A 176 14.98 6.09 -22.16
CA ILE A 176 16.07 6.67 -22.93
C ILE A 176 15.98 8.20 -22.91
N CYS A 177 17.09 8.86 -22.58
CA CYS A 177 17.25 10.31 -22.79
C CYS A 177 18.05 10.55 -24.07
N GLN A 178 17.52 11.40 -24.96
CA GLN A 178 18.27 11.93 -26.08
C GLN A 178 19.10 13.13 -25.60
N SER A 179 20.42 12.99 -25.57
CA SER A 179 21.32 14.14 -25.54
C SER A 179 21.72 14.51 -26.97
N PHE A 180 22.13 15.75 -27.22
CA PHE A 180 22.52 16.28 -28.54
C PHE A 180 23.54 15.42 -29.33
N LYS A 181 24.17 14.41 -28.73
CA LYS A 181 25.18 13.54 -29.36
C LYS A 181 25.04 12.03 -29.09
N SER A 182 24.13 11.59 -28.22
CA SER A 182 23.92 10.15 -27.93
C SER A 182 22.62 9.87 -27.17
N PHE A 183 22.11 8.65 -27.34
CA PHE A 183 21.09 8.05 -26.49
C PHE A 183 21.74 7.46 -25.23
N ALA A 184 21.21 7.79 -24.05
CA ALA A 184 21.66 7.22 -22.79
C ALA A 184 20.47 6.66 -22.02
N GLU A 185 20.63 5.48 -21.44
CA GLU A 185 19.64 4.88 -20.57
C GLU A 185 19.47 5.69 -19.28
N ILE A 186 18.27 5.71 -18.72
CA ILE A 186 17.97 6.30 -17.41
C ILE A 186 17.67 5.14 -16.43
N PRO A 187 18.67 4.60 -15.71
CA PRO A 187 18.49 3.38 -14.89
C PRO A 187 17.35 3.45 -13.89
N ARG A 188 17.13 4.64 -13.31
CA ARG A 188 16.05 4.91 -12.36
C ARG A 188 14.65 4.88 -12.98
N HIS A 189 14.52 5.05 -14.30
CA HIS A 189 13.24 4.99 -15.03
C HIS A 189 13.04 3.66 -15.76
N GLN A 190 14.05 2.78 -15.76
CA GLN A 190 13.93 1.46 -16.35
C GLN A 190 12.80 0.67 -15.74
N ALA A 191 11.98 0.06 -16.60
CA ALA A 191 10.89 -0.78 -16.17
C ALA A 191 11.40 -1.88 -15.24
N LYS A 192 10.64 -2.14 -14.17
CA LYS A 192 10.91 -3.23 -13.22
C LYS A 192 9.63 -4.02 -13.01
N ILE A 193 9.68 -5.33 -13.20
CA ILE A 193 8.64 -6.23 -12.71
C ILE A 193 9.20 -6.93 -11.49
N VAL A 194 8.55 -6.71 -10.35
CA VAL A 194 8.86 -7.40 -9.10
C VAL A 194 7.93 -8.60 -8.97
N LYS A 195 8.49 -9.79 -9.12
CA LYS A 195 7.80 -11.06 -8.93
C LYS A 195 7.96 -11.48 -7.47
N LEU A 196 6.84 -11.84 -6.85
CA LEU A 196 6.72 -12.25 -5.45
C LEU A 196 6.16 -13.67 -5.42
N GLU A 197 6.76 -14.56 -4.64
CA GLU A 197 6.24 -15.90 -4.40
C GLU A 197 6.20 -16.20 -2.91
N TYR A 198 5.06 -16.67 -2.42
CA TYR A 198 4.88 -17.20 -1.08
C TYR A 198 4.35 -18.62 -1.18
N ILE A 199 4.96 -19.54 -0.44
CA ILE A 199 4.54 -20.94 -0.35
C ILE A 199 4.33 -21.27 1.13
N GLY A 200 3.07 -21.43 1.51
CA GLY A 200 2.67 -21.83 2.86
C GLY A 200 3.10 -23.25 3.18
N GLN A 201 3.25 -23.54 4.47
CA GLN A 201 3.61 -24.88 4.93
C GLN A 201 2.49 -25.89 4.63
N GLY A 202 2.88 -27.14 4.35
CA GLY A 202 1.96 -28.25 4.10
C GLY A 202 1.55 -28.41 2.63
N PRO A 203 0.61 -29.33 2.34
CA PRO A 203 0.04 -29.49 1.01
C PRO A 203 -0.65 -28.19 0.57
N ILE A 204 -0.41 -27.76 -0.66
CA ILE A 204 -1.05 -26.55 -1.20
C ILE A 204 -2.50 -26.88 -1.60
N GLU A 205 -3.44 -26.19 -0.98
CA GLU A 205 -4.89 -26.31 -1.19
C GLU A 205 -5.39 -25.22 -2.13
N GLU A 206 -4.81 -24.02 -2.07
CA GLU A 206 -5.22 -22.87 -2.87
C GLU A 206 -4.02 -22.16 -3.49
N THR A 207 -4.17 -21.69 -4.74
CA THR A 207 -3.19 -20.84 -5.41
C THR A 207 -3.83 -19.54 -5.86
N VAL A 208 -3.27 -18.41 -5.42
CA VAL A 208 -3.76 -17.07 -5.77
C VAL A 208 -2.72 -16.35 -6.63
N LEU A 209 -3.19 -15.74 -7.72
CA LEU A 209 -2.37 -14.97 -8.66
C LEU A 209 -2.78 -13.49 -8.63
N LEU A 210 -1.83 -12.60 -8.43
CA LEU A 210 -2.06 -11.16 -8.31
C LEU A 210 -1.15 -10.39 -9.25
N VAL A 211 -1.71 -9.47 -10.03
CA VAL A 211 -0.95 -8.55 -10.87
C VAL A 211 -1.34 -7.12 -10.54
N GLY A 212 -0.36 -6.31 -10.16
CA GLY A 212 -0.55 -4.93 -9.74
C GLY A 212 0.00 -3.95 -10.77
N LYS A 213 -0.86 -3.06 -11.27
CA LYS A 213 -0.47 -1.91 -12.10
C LYS A 213 0.38 -0.94 -11.28
N GLY A 214 1.59 -0.65 -11.75
CA GLY A 214 2.59 0.20 -11.08
C GLY A 214 3.06 1.37 -11.94
N VAL A 215 2.15 2.17 -12.53
CA VAL A 215 2.60 3.34 -13.32
C VAL A 215 3.07 4.43 -12.36
N ILE A 216 4.39 4.60 -12.26
CA ILE A 216 5.06 5.46 -11.29
C ILE A 216 4.65 6.92 -11.46
N LEU A 217 4.57 7.34 -12.71
CA LEU A 217 4.01 8.61 -13.12
C LEU A 217 3.30 8.40 -14.45
N ASP A 218 2.04 8.78 -14.49
CA ASP A 218 1.24 8.74 -15.71
C ASP A 218 1.04 10.17 -16.24
N THR A 219 1.76 10.51 -17.31
CA THR A 219 1.56 11.79 -18.02
C THR A 219 0.42 11.71 -19.04
N GLY A 220 -0.07 10.51 -19.37
CA GLY A 220 -0.94 10.22 -20.50
C GLY A 220 -0.21 9.97 -21.83
N GLY A 221 1.12 10.07 -21.86
CA GLY A 221 1.90 9.98 -23.09
C GLY A 221 1.65 11.17 -24.02
N LEU A 222 1.69 10.96 -25.34
CA LEU A 222 1.31 11.95 -26.35
C LEU A 222 -0.14 12.42 -26.19
N ASN A 223 -1.03 11.59 -25.63
CA ASN A 223 -2.36 12.01 -25.16
C ASN A 223 -2.26 12.66 -23.78
N ILE A 224 -1.46 13.73 -23.71
CA ILE A 224 -1.04 14.33 -22.45
C ILE A 224 -2.23 14.75 -21.59
N LYS A 225 -2.18 14.43 -20.30
CA LYS A 225 -3.14 14.92 -19.32
C LYS A 225 -2.97 16.42 -19.16
N ILE A 226 -4.05 17.17 -19.35
CA ILE A 226 -4.04 18.63 -19.25
C ILE A 226 -4.60 19.13 -17.92
N GLY A 227 -4.11 20.28 -17.45
CA GLY A 227 -4.59 20.95 -16.25
C GLY A 227 -4.46 20.08 -14.99
N SER A 228 -5.54 19.99 -14.21
CA SER A 228 -5.56 19.26 -12.94
C SER A 228 -5.57 17.74 -13.11
N ALA A 229 -5.76 17.20 -14.32
CA ALA A 229 -5.79 15.75 -14.56
C ALA A 229 -4.44 15.07 -14.30
N MET A 230 -3.32 15.82 -14.35
CA MET A 230 -1.99 15.29 -14.01
C MET A 230 -1.75 15.22 -12.49
N ASN A 231 -2.48 16.02 -11.69
CA ASN A 231 -2.29 16.07 -10.24
C ASN A 231 -2.64 14.72 -9.61
N GLY A 232 -1.70 14.18 -8.83
CA GLY A 232 -1.90 12.89 -8.15
C GLY A 232 -1.66 11.66 -9.01
N MET A 233 -1.24 11.80 -10.29
CA MET A 233 -0.91 10.66 -11.16
C MET A 233 0.35 9.89 -10.75
N SER A 234 1.08 10.38 -9.74
CA SER A 234 2.06 9.55 -9.04
C SER A 234 1.42 8.35 -8.33
N ARG A 235 0.11 8.38 -8.05
CA ARG A 235 -0.62 7.29 -7.38
C ARG A 235 -1.09 6.19 -8.32
N ASP A 236 -0.83 6.29 -9.62
CA ASP A 236 -1.19 5.24 -10.60
C ASP A 236 -0.31 3.97 -10.44
N LYS A 237 0.52 3.94 -9.39
CA LYS A 237 1.26 2.78 -8.91
C LYS A 237 0.64 2.05 -7.71
N CYS A 238 -0.52 2.50 -7.22
CA CYS A 238 -1.16 1.92 -6.03
C CYS A 238 -1.58 0.45 -6.20
N GLY A 239 -1.83 -0.02 -7.43
CA GLY A 239 -2.13 -1.44 -7.69
C GLY A 239 -0.93 -2.35 -7.38
N ALA A 240 0.24 -1.99 -7.89
CA ALA A 240 1.52 -2.66 -7.57
C ALA A 240 1.82 -2.57 -6.06
N ALA A 241 1.62 -1.38 -5.47
CA ALA A 241 1.80 -1.17 -4.04
C ALA A 241 0.88 -2.07 -3.18
N ALA A 242 -0.38 -2.26 -3.61
CA ALA A 242 -1.34 -3.13 -2.93
C ALA A 242 -0.93 -4.61 -3.02
N VAL A 243 -0.40 -5.07 -4.16
CA VAL A 243 0.15 -6.44 -4.28
C VAL A 243 1.29 -6.65 -3.30
N ILE A 244 2.27 -5.74 -3.25
CA ILE A 244 3.39 -5.86 -2.31
C ILE A 244 2.90 -5.81 -0.86
N GLY A 245 1.96 -4.92 -0.55
CA GLY A 245 1.32 -4.84 0.77
C GLY A 245 0.58 -6.12 1.16
N PHE A 246 -0.08 -6.80 0.21
CA PHE A 246 -0.70 -8.10 0.44
C PHE A 246 0.35 -9.16 0.83
N PHE A 247 1.49 -9.21 0.12
CA PHE A 247 2.59 -10.11 0.48
C PHE A 247 3.21 -9.78 1.84
N GLN A 248 3.25 -8.51 2.22
CA GLN A 248 3.65 -8.14 3.58
C GLN A 248 2.67 -8.66 4.64
N ALA A 249 1.36 -8.63 4.37
CA ALA A 249 0.37 -9.22 5.28
C ALA A 249 0.49 -10.75 5.34
N LEU A 250 0.78 -11.42 4.21
CA LEU A 250 1.06 -12.86 4.16
C LEU A 250 2.28 -13.23 5.00
N GLU A 251 3.36 -12.46 4.91
CA GLU A 251 4.57 -12.70 5.72
C GLU A 251 4.28 -12.61 7.22
N GLN A 252 3.36 -11.74 7.65
CA GLN A 252 2.97 -11.62 9.06
C GLN A 252 2.05 -12.76 9.53
N LEU A 253 1.17 -13.25 8.66
CA LEU A 253 0.15 -14.25 9.02
C LEU A 253 0.63 -15.69 8.83
N GLN A 254 1.45 -15.91 7.82
CA GLN A 254 2.02 -17.20 7.40
C GLN A 254 0.95 -18.31 7.27
N PRO A 255 -0.11 -18.09 6.46
CA PRO A 255 -1.16 -19.10 6.31
C PRO A 255 -0.61 -20.39 5.67
N LYS A 256 -1.05 -21.53 6.22
CA LYS A 256 -0.72 -22.85 5.67
C LYS A 256 -1.58 -23.17 4.45
N GLY A 257 -1.10 -24.07 3.59
CA GLY A 257 -1.85 -24.53 2.41
C GLY A 257 -2.09 -23.50 1.31
N LEU A 258 -1.51 -22.30 1.40
CA LEU A 258 -1.66 -21.24 0.39
C LEU A 258 -0.38 -21.09 -0.42
N LYS A 259 -0.50 -21.06 -1.75
CA LYS A 259 0.52 -20.52 -2.65
C LYS A 259 0.05 -19.17 -3.20
N ALA A 260 0.87 -18.12 -3.09
CA ALA A 260 0.57 -16.83 -3.69
C ALA A 260 1.69 -16.42 -4.66
N ILE A 261 1.31 -16.00 -5.87
CA ILE A 261 2.24 -15.44 -6.87
C ILE A 261 1.78 -14.03 -7.21
N GLY A 262 2.68 -13.07 -7.01
CA GLY A 262 2.45 -11.65 -7.25
C GLY A 262 3.35 -11.12 -8.37
N SER A 263 2.85 -10.20 -9.16
CA SER A 263 3.65 -9.39 -10.09
C SER A 263 3.30 -7.92 -9.93
N ALA A 264 4.22 -7.16 -9.36
CA ALA A 264 4.11 -5.71 -9.23
C ALA A 264 4.92 -5.06 -10.36
N VAL A 265 4.24 -4.37 -11.28
CA VAL A 265 4.83 -3.90 -12.54
C VAL A 265 5.08 -2.40 -12.48
N PHE A 266 6.33 -1.97 -12.39
CA PHE A 266 6.72 -0.56 -12.32
C PHE A 266 7.23 -0.02 -13.65
N VAL A 267 6.54 1.01 -14.17
CA VAL A 267 6.87 1.73 -15.41
C VAL A 267 6.57 3.21 -15.26
N ARG A 268 7.02 4.05 -16.20
CA ARG A 268 6.61 5.45 -16.35
C ARG A 268 6.02 5.68 -17.73
N ASN A 269 4.83 6.26 -17.78
CA ASN A 269 4.24 6.72 -19.03
C ASN A 269 4.65 8.18 -19.25
N SER A 270 5.75 8.39 -19.96
CA SER A 270 6.38 9.70 -20.17
C SER A 270 6.14 10.24 -21.59
N VAL A 271 6.30 11.55 -21.74
CA VAL A 271 6.33 12.23 -23.05
C VAL A 271 7.78 12.40 -23.48
N GLY A 272 8.12 11.94 -24.69
CA GLY A 272 9.45 12.06 -25.25
C GLY A 272 9.49 11.72 -26.74
N PRO A 273 10.66 11.88 -27.38
CA PRO A 273 10.83 11.55 -28.81
C PRO A 273 10.55 10.08 -29.11
N GLU A 274 10.77 9.20 -28.13
CA GLU A 274 10.53 7.76 -28.22
C GLU A 274 9.17 7.33 -27.64
N SER A 275 8.21 8.26 -27.46
CA SER A 275 6.85 7.86 -27.06
C SER A 275 6.22 7.00 -28.14
N PHE A 276 5.58 5.90 -27.73
CA PHE A 276 4.68 5.17 -28.63
C PHE A 276 3.58 6.11 -29.10
N SER A 277 3.09 5.93 -30.33
CA SER A 277 2.22 6.88 -31.01
C SER A 277 0.78 6.40 -31.13
N CYS A 278 -0.15 7.34 -31.30
CA CYS A 278 -1.51 6.98 -31.75
C CYS A 278 -1.41 6.34 -33.14
N ASP A 279 -2.28 5.39 -33.41
CA ASP A 279 -2.30 4.54 -34.61
C ASP A 279 -1.11 3.58 -34.78
N GLU A 280 -0.18 3.54 -33.83
CA GLU A 280 0.83 2.48 -33.77
C GLU A 280 0.16 1.13 -33.51
N ILE A 281 0.60 0.08 -34.21
CA ILE A 281 0.14 -1.29 -34.00
C ILE A 281 1.23 -2.08 -33.30
N LEU A 282 0.98 -2.48 -32.05
CA LEU A 282 1.90 -3.25 -31.23
C LEU A 282 1.50 -4.72 -31.16
N THR A 283 2.48 -5.61 -31.16
CA THR A 283 2.25 -7.05 -30.95
C THR A 283 2.41 -7.37 -29.46
N SER A 284 1.34 -7.86 -28.83
CA SER A 284 1.38 -8.33 -27.45
C SER A 284 2.18 -9.63 -27.30
N ARG A 285 2.57 -9.98 -26.06
CA ARG A 285 3.22 -11.27 -25.75
C ARG A 285 2.39 -12.49 -26.19
N SER A 286 1.06 -12.35 -26.27
CA SER A 286 0.14 -13.40 -26.75
C SER A 286 0.08 -13.53 -28.29
N GLY A 287 0.83 -12.71 -29.03
CA GLY A 287 0.78 -12.64 -30.50
C GLY A 287 -0.38 -11.80 -31.05
N LYS A 288 -1.33 -11.35 -30.22
CA LYS A 288 -2.39 -10.44 -30.63
C LYS A 288 -1.84 -9.06 -30.96
N ARG A 289 -2.31 -8.45 -32.05
CA ARG A 289 -1.97 -7.09 -32.46
C ARG A 289 -2.96 -6.09 -31.88
N ILE A 290 -2.45 -4.96 -31.38
CA ILE A 290 -3.22 -3.93 -30.69
C ILE A 290 -2.92 -2.60 -31.39
N ARG A 291 -3.95 -1.97 -31.96
CA ARG A 291 -3.86 -0.60 -32.45
C ARG A 291 -4.05 0.35 -31.26
N ILE A 292 -3.09 1.24 -31.06
CA ILE A 292 -3.14 2.25 -30.01
C ILE A 292 -4.02 3.40 -30.48
N ILE A 293 -5.16 3.59 -29.83
CA ILE A 293 -6.06 4.74 -30.09
C ILE A 293 -5.79 5.86 -29.08
N ASN A 294 -5.40 5.49 -27.85
CA ASN A 294 -5.08 6.40 -26.77
C ASN A 294 -4.00 5.76 -25.88
N GLN A 295 -3.12 6.60 -25.32
CA GLN A 295 -1.96 6.24 -24.50
C GLN A 295 -2.20 6.44 -23.00
N HIS A 296 -3.34 7.04 -22.65
CA HIS A 296 -3.89 7.16 -21.31
C HIS A 296 -4.81 5.99 -20.95
#